data_AF-A0A9D5KI18-F1
#
_entry.id   AF-A0A9D5KI18-F1
#
_cell.length_a   1.000
_cell.length_b   1.000
_cell.length_c   1.000
_cell.angle_alpha   90.00
_cell.angle_beta   90.00
_cell.angle_gamma   90.00
#
_symmetry.space_group_name_H-M   'P 1'
#
loop_
_entity.id
_entity.type
_entity.pdbx_description
1 polymer ?
#
loop_
_entity_poly.entity_id
_entity_poly.type
_entity_poly.pdbx_seq_one_letter_code
_entity_poly.pdbx_strand_id
1 'polypeptide(L)'
;MNVLYINMSAGISGDMFLGALINAGLPVPFVQKTVRKLGFKKTRVIVTSSERHHLPGVSVRFTKDRSQTPAAMKRSIDQSGLNPMVKKRAHLMVSYLINAEASAHGKKPGQVHFHQLSEPDTLID
;
A
#
# COMPACT_ATOMS: atom_id res chain seq x y z
N MET A 1 23.12 -14.91 9.04
CA MET A 1 22.71 -13.69 8.34
C MET A 1 21.46 -14.02 7.53
N ASN A 2 20.34 -13.36 7.81
CA ASN A 2 19.09 -13.63 7.08
C ASN A 2 19.00 -12.61 5.94
N VAL A 3 19.07 -13.08 4.70
CA VAL A 3 18.99 -12.24 3.50
C VAL A 3 17.61 -12.44 2.89
N LEU A 4 16.87 -11.35 2.70
CA LEU A 4 15.66 -11.35 1.87
C LEU A 4 16.07 -10.93 0.45
N TYR A 5 16.01 -11.87 -0.48
CA TYR A 5 16.26 -11.61 -1.90
C TYR A 5 14.94 -11.45 -2.64
N ILE A 6 14.80 -10.35 -3.38
CA ILE A 6 13.58 -10.00 -4.11
C ILE A 6 13.94 -9.87 -5.59
N ASN A 7 13.45 -10.78 -6.43
CA ASN A 7 13.59 -10.71 -7.88
C ASN A 7 12.35 -10.06 -8.51
N MET A 8 12.45 -8.77 -8.84
CA MET A 8 11.38 -7.97 -9.46
C MET A 8 11.69 -7.62 -10.91
N SER A 9 12.18 -8.57 -11.71
CA SER A 9 12.55 -8.32 -13.11
C SER A 9 11.41 -7.75 -13.98
N ALA A 10 10.16 -8.05 -13.62
CA ALA A 10 8.95 -7.53 -14.29
C ALA A 10 8.09 -6.62 -13.38
N GLY A 11 8.62 -6.20 -12.22
CA GLY A 11 7.86 -5.51 -11.17
C GLY A 11 6.98 -6.44 -10.33
N ILE A 12 6.35 -5.87 -9.30
CA ILE A 12 5.39 -6.54 -8.41
C ILE A 12 4.43 -5.48 -7.86
N SER A 13 3.14 -5.82 -7.72
CA SER A 13 2.17 -4.94 -7.04
C SER A 13 2.36 -4.99 -5.52
N GLY A 14 1.93 -3.93 -4.82
CA GLY A 14 2.09 -3.83 -3.37
C GLY A 14 1.41 -4.96 -2.61
N ASP A 15 0.15 -5.28 -2.95
CA ASP A 15 -0.61 -6.40 -2.39
C ASP A 15 0.07 -7.77 -2.61
N MET A 16 0.67 -8.00 -3.77
CA MET A 16 1.44 -9.22 -4.07
C MET A 16 2.72 -9.28 -3.24
N PHE A 17 3.43 -8.17 -3.10
CA PHE A 17 4.63 -8.11 -2.27
C PHE A 17 4.28 -8.37 -0.79
N LEU A 18 3.21 -7.77 -0.30
CA LEU A 18 2.70 -8.01 1.04
C LEU A 18 2.26 -9.47 1.24
N GLY A 19 1.62 -10.07 0.24
CA GLY A 19 1.29 -11.50 0.22
C GLY A 19 2.52 -12.38 0.32
N ALA A 20 3.57 -12.07 -0.44
CA ALA A 20 4.85 -12.78 -0.37
C ALA A 20 5.51 -12.65 1.02
N LEU A 21 5.48 -11.47 1.64
CA LEU A 21 6.00 -11.26 2.99
C LEU A 21 5.20 -12.05 4.05
N ILE A 22 3.87 -12.09 3.94
CA ILE A 22 3.02 -12.89 4.84
C ILE A 22 3.31 -14.37 4.67
N ASN A 23 3.46 -14.85 3.42
CA ASN A 23 3.85 -16.22 3.15
C ASN A 23 5.24 -16.56 3.70
N ALA A 24 6.16 -15.59 3.74
CA ALA A 24 7.47 -15.70 4.35
C ALA A 24 7.48 -15.57 5.89
N GLY A 25 6.32 -15.39 6.53
CA GLY A 25 6.16 -15.37 7.99
C GLY A 25 5.83 -14.01 8.62
N LEU A 26 5.56 -12.96 7.84
CA LEU A 26 5.09 -11.68 8.38
C LEU A 26 3.70 -11.87 9.04
N PRO A 27 3.53 -11.55 10.34
CA PRO A 27 2.25 -11.77 11.01
C PRO A 27 1.16 -10.84 10.48
N VAL A 28 0.02 -11.40 10.03
CA VAL A 28 -1.16 -10.63 9.63
C VAL A 28 -1.63 -9.61 10.71
N PRO A 29 -1.60 -9.93 12.02
CA PRO A 29 -1.94 -8.95 13.06
C PRO A 29 -1.03 -7.71 13.07
N PHE A 30 0.23 -7.85 12.67
CA PHE A 30 1.14 -6.71 12.54
C PHE A 30 0.68 -5.78 11.41
N VAL A 31 0.33 -6.33 10.25
CA VAL A 31 -0.21 -5.57 9.11
C VAL A 31 -1.50 -4.86 9.51
N GLN A 32 -2.44 -5.58 10.14
CA GLN A 32 -3.70 -5.00 10.62
C GLN A 32 -3.49 -3.85 11.62
N LYS A 33 -2.48 -3.93 12.49
CA LYS A 33 -2.11 -2.86 13.42
C LYS A 33 -1.55 -1.65 12.68
N THR A 34 -0.77 -1.85 11.62
CA THR A 34 -0.24 -0.79 10.76
C THR A 34 -1.36 -0.06 10.03
N VAL A 35 -2.33 -0.78 9.45
CA VAL A 35 -3.55 -0.21 8.85
C VAL A 35 -4.30 0.68 9.85
N ARG A 36 -4.45 0.22 11.10
CA ARG A 36 -5.09 1.00 12.17
C ARG A 36 -4.30 2.27 12.52
N LYS A 37 -2.97 2.24 12.50
CA LYS A 37 -2.11 3.41 12.73
C LYS A 37 -2.26 4.48 11.64
N LEU A 38 -2.58 4.09 10.41
CA LEU A 38 -2.90 5.01 9.31
C LEU A 38 -4.31 5.62 9.43
N GLY A 39 -5.08 5.24 10.45
CA GLY A 39 -6.41 5.79 10.72
C GLY A 39 -7.54 5.09 9.97
N PHE A 40 -7.28 3.96 9.29
CA PHE A 40 -8.28 3.14 8.64
C PHE A 40 -8.91 2.16 9.64
N LYS A 41 -9.84 2.68 10.45
CA LYS A 41 -10.42 1.92 11.58
C LYS A 41 -11.38 0.80 11.13
N LYS A 42 -12.01 0.94 9.96
CA LYS A 42 -12.98 -0.02 9.42
C LYS A 42 -12.35 -1.00 8.43
N THR A 43 -11.15 -0.70 7.95
CA THR A 43 -10.41 -1.56 7.01
C THR A 43 -9.90 -2.82 7.70
N ARG A 44 -10.27 -3.98 7.14
CA ARG A 44 -9.76 -5.30 7.53
C ARG A 44 -8.79 -5.81 6.47
N VAL A 45 -7.71 -6.44 6.93
CA VAL A 45 -6.79 -7.21 6.07
C VAL A 45 -7.38 -8.60 5.86
N ILE A 46 -7.73 -8.90 4.62
CA ILE A 46 -8.23 -10.20 4.18
C ILE A 46 -7.06 -10.93 3.55
N VAL A 47 -6.69 -12.08 4.12
CA VAL A 47 -5.62 -12.93 3.63
C VAL A 47 -6.22 -14.27 3.25
N THR A 48 -6.01 -14.71 2.02
CA THR A 48 -6.52 -15.99 1.51
C THR A 48 -5.43 -16.74 0.77
N SER A 49 -5.42 -18.06 0.90
CA SER A 49 -4.65 -18.91 -0.02
C SER A 49 -5.18 -18.70 -1.44
N SER A 50 -4.27 -18.65 -2.41
CA SER A 50 -4.59 -18.51 -3.82
C SER A 50 -3.76 -19.49 -4.64
N GLU A 51 -4.26 -19.82 -5.82
CA GLU A 51 -3.51 -20.58 -6.82
C GLU A 51 -3.68 -19.89 -8.17
N ARG A 52 -2.59 -19.73 -8.92
CA ARG A 52 -2.63 -19.27 -10.31
C ARG A 52 -1.71 -20.16 -11.13
N HIS A 53 -2.23 -20.73 -12.22
CA HIS A 53 -1.47 -21.65 -13.07
C HIS A 53 -0.77 -22.76 -12.29
N HIS A 54 -1.45 -23.36 -11.29
CA HIS A 54 -0.92 -24.42 -10.41
C HIS A 54 0.21 -23.98 -9.46
N LEU A 55 0.44 -22.67 -9.31
CA LEU A 55 1.39 -22.12 -8.34
C LEU A 55 0.62 -21.60 -7.12
N PRO A 56 0.89 -22.12 -5.91
CA PRO A 56 0.28 -21.65 -4.68
C PRO A 56 0.83 -20.27 -4.31
N GLY A 57 0.01 -19.46 -3.67
CA GLY A 57 0.36 -18.13 -3.20
C GLY A 57 -0.57 -17.62 -2.11
N VAL A 58 -0.30 -16.39 -1.70
CA VAL A 58 -1.12 -15.66 -0.72
C VAL A 58 -1.65 -14.41 -1.39
N SER A 59 -2.97 -14.26 -1.40
CA SER A 59 -3.64 -13.03 -1.84
C SER A 59 -4.00 -12.19 -0.62
N VAL A 60 -3.67 -10.90 -0.69
CA VAL A 60 -4.02 -9.90 0.32
C VAL A 60 -5.00 -8.92 -0.31
N ARG A 61 -6.08 -8.64 0.41
CA ARG A 61 -7.05 -7.60 0.04
C ARG A 61 -7.43 -6.79 1.26
N PHE A 62 -7.90 -5.59 1.02
CA PHE A 62 -8.41 -4.71 2.08
C PHE A 62 -9.90 -4.49 1.87
N THR A 63 -10.69 -4.54 2.94
CA THR A 63 -12.09 -4.11 2.83
C THR A 63 -12.14 -2.61 2.57
N LYS A 64 -13.13 -2.17 1.78
CA LYS A 64 -13.35 -0.75 1.55
C LYS A 64 -13.56 0.03 2.85
N ASP A 65 -13.06 1.25 2.85
CA ASP A 65 -13.25 2.27 3.88
C ASP A 65 -13.44 3.61 3.14
N ARG A 66 -13.04 4.73 3.73
CA ARG A 66 -13.01 6.02 3.03
C ARG A 66 -12.00 6.02 1.88
N SER A 67 -12.40 6.53 0.72
CA SER A 67 -11.46 6.93 -0.31
C SER A 67 -10.54 8.05 0.18
N GLN A 68 -9.37 8.19 -0.40
CA GLN A 68 -8.36 9.17 -0.03
C GLN A 68 -8.06 10.10 -1.21
N THR A 69 -8.02 11.40 -0.91
CA THR A 69 -7.35 12.37 -1.78
C THR A 69 -5.85 12.36 -1.49
N PRO A 70 -5.00 12.86 -2.40
CA PRO A 70 -3.56 12.97 -2.12
C PRO A 70 -3.25 13.73 -0.82
N ALA A 71 -4.02 14.79 -0.53
CA ALA A 71 -3.90 15.53 0.73
C ALA A 71 -4.33 14.71 1.95
N ALA A 72 -5.38 13.90 1.84
CA ALA A 72 -5.83 13.01 2.90
C ALA A 72 -4.81 11.89 3.18
N MET A 73 -4.14 11.35 2.15
CA MET A 73 -3.06 10.37 2.32
C MET A 73 -1.89 10.96 3.11
N LYS A 74 -1.41 12.14 2.71
CA LYS A 74 -0.32 12.85 3.42
C LYS A 74 -0.66 13.07 4.89
N ARG A 75 -1.88 13.56 5.18
CA ARG A 75 -2.37 13.72 6.57
C ARG A 75 -2.41 12.40 7.34
N SER A 76 -2.87 11.32 6.71
CA SER A 76 -2.91 9.99 7.34
C SER A 76 -1.49 9.51 7.68
N ILE A 77 -0.50 9.75 6.82
CA ILE A 77 0.91 9.46 7.11
C ILE A 77 1.42 10.31 8.28
N ASP A 78 1.18 11.62 8.26
CA ASP A 78 1.67 12.55 9.28
C ASP A 78 1.12 12.23 10.67
N GLN A 79 -0.18 11.96 10.75
CA GLN A 79 -0.88 11.65 12.00
C GLN A 79 -0.66 10.20 12.46
N SER A 80 -0.04 9.34 11.64
CA SER A 80 0.16 7.94 12.00
C SER A 80 1.18 7.74 13.11
N GLY A 81 1.03 6.65 13.87
CA GLY A 81 2.04 6.17 14.82
C GLY A 81 3.19 5.38 14.18
N LEU A 82 3.56 5.70 12.93
CA LEU A 82 4.63 5.03 12.18
C LEU A 82 6.00 5.65 12.47
N ASN A 83 7.06 4.85 12.24
CA ASN A 83 8.43 5.30 12.37
C ASN A 83 8.70 6.50 11.41
N PRO A 84 9.45 7.54 11.83
CA PRO A 84 9.73 8.71 11.00
C PRO A 84 10.34 8.38 9.63
N MET A 85 11.21 7.38 9.54
CA MET A 85 11.79 6.94 8.27
C MET A 85 10.77 6.29 7.34
N VAL A 86 9.78 5.58 7.89
CA VAL A 86 8.66 5.02 7.12
C VAL A 86 7.78 6.15 6.61
N LYS A 87 7.44 7.14 7.45
CA LYS A 87 6.68 8.32 7.02
C LYS A 87 7.38 9.08 5.88
N LYS A 88 8.69 9.30 6.01
CA LYS A 88 9.50 9.97 4.97
C LYS A 88 9.43 9.23 3.62
N ARG A 89 9.56 7.90 3.64
CA ARG A 89 9.47 7.07 2.42
C ARG A 89 8.04 7.06 1.85
N ALA A 90 7.02 6.95 2.69
CA ALA A 90 5.63 6.99 2.25
C ALA A 90 5.28 8.33 1.57
N HIS A 91 5.72 9.46 2.14
CA HIS A 91 5.54 10.78 1.50
C HIS A 91 6.24 10.89 0.14
N LEU A 92 7.42 10.28 0.01
CA LEU A 92 8.13 10.22 -1.27
C LEU A 92 7.34 9.42 -2.30
N MET A 93 6.82 8.24 -1.93
CA MET A 93 5.99 7.42 -2.82
C MET A 93 4.70 8.12 -3.24
N VAL A 94 3.98 8.74 -2.29
CA VAL A 94 2.78 9.55 -2.61
C VAL A 94 3.11 10.69 -3.57
N SER A 95 4.28 11.32 -3.43
CA SER A 95 4.71 12.37 -4.35
C SER A 95 5.01 11.84 -5.75
N TYR A 96 5.57 10.65 -5.88
CA TYR A 96 5.73 9.98 -7.18
C TYR A 96 4.38 9.64 -7.82
N LEU A 97 3.42 9.12 -7.04
CA LEU A 97 2.07 8.84 -7.54
C LEU A 97 1.36 10.10 -8.03
N ILE A 98 1.44 11.21 -7.27
CA ILE A 98 0.88 12.50 -7.70
C ILE A 98 1.50 12.96 -9.02
N ASN A 99 2.82 12.88 -9.16
CA ASN A 99 3.51 13.32 -10.38
C ASN A 99 3.19 12.42 -11.58
N ALA A 100 3.08 11.10 -11.36
CA ALA A 100 2.70 10.15 -12.39
C ALA A 100 1.26 10.40 -12.88
N GLU A 101 0.30 10.55 -11.97
CA GLU A 101 -1.10 10.86 -12.31
C GLU A 101 -1.22 12.23 -13.00
N ALA A 102 -0.47 13.23 -12.54
CA ALA A 102 -0.39 14.55 -13.19
C ALA A 102 0.06 14.43 -14.65
N SER A 103 1.15 13.69 -14.89
CA SER A 103 1.70 13.46 -16.22
C SER A 103 0.73 12.68 -17.12
N ALA A 104 0.14 11.59 -16.60
CA ALA A 104 -0.78 10.74 -17.34
C ALA A 104 -2.06 11.49 -17.79
N HIS A 105 -2.48 12.49 -17.01
CA HIS A 105 -3.70 13.25 -17.27
C HIS A 105 -3.46 14.68 -17.77
N GLY A 106 -2.20 15.08 -18.04
CA GLY A 106 -1.87 16.43 -18.51
C GLY A 106 -2.25 17.55 -17.54
N LYS A 107 -2.23 17.28 -16.22
CA LYS A 107 -2.59 18.23 -15.15
C LYS A 107 -1.34 18.67 -14.36
N LYS A 108 -1.44 19.77 -13.61
CA LYS A 108 -0.42 20.12 -12.61
C LYS A 108 -0.56 19.25 -11.36
N PRO A 109 0.53 18.91 -10.63
CA PRO A 109 0.47 18.11 -9.40
C PRO A 109 -0.55 18.59 -8.35
N GLY A 110 -0.76 19.90 -8.22
CA GLY A 110 -1.75 20.48 -7.30
C GLY A 110 -3.21 20.32 -7.72
N GLN A 111 -3.48 19.87 -8.95
CA GLN A 111 -4.81 19.69 -9.54
C GLN A 111 -5.16 18.22 -9.78
N VAL A 112 -4.35 17.31 -9.22
CA VAL A 112 -4.53 15.87 -9.37
C VAL A 112 -5.67 15.39 -8.50
N HIS A 113 -6.56 14.60 -9.12
CA HIS A 113 -7.55 13.80 -8.45
C HIS A 113 -7.25 12.34 -8.76
N PHE A 114 -7.06 11.54 -7.71
CA PHE A 114 -6.86 10.11 -7.88
C PHE A 114 -8.19 9.46 -8.26
N HIS A 115 -8.27 8.93 -9.47
CA HIS A 115 -9.43 8.15 -9.90
C HIS A 115 -9.22 6.66 -9.57
N GLN A 116 -8.01 6.15 -9.82
CA GLN A 116 -7.66 4.74 -9.59
C GLN A 116 -6.86 4.54 -8.30
N LEU A 117 -6.23 5.60 -7.79
CA LEU A 117 -5.32 5.59 -6.64
C LEU A 117 -5.98 6.10 -5.35
N SER A 118 -7.31 6.12 -5.28
CA SER A 118 -8.04 6.69 -4.14
C SER A 118 -8.47 5.65 -3.12
N GLU A 119 -8.35 4.36 -3.43
CA GLU A 119 -8.73 3.28 -2.52
C GLU A 119 -7.69 3.15 -1.37
N PRO A 120 -8.08 2.59 -0.20
CA PRO A 120 -7.20 2.49 0.96
C PRO A 120 -5.93 1.69 0.69
N ASP A 121 -5.99 0.69 -0.19
CA ASP A 121 -4.90 -0.19 -0.57
C ASP A 121 -3.67 0.61 -1.02
N THR A 122 -3.85 1.62 -1.87
CA THR A 122 -2.78 2.49 -2.41
C THR A 122 -1.87 3.12 -1.35
N LEU A 123 -2.39 3.33 -0.13
CA LEU A 123 -1.59 3.87 0.98
C LEU A 123 -1.10 2.79 1.95
N ILE A 124 -1.79 1.65 1.99
CA ILE A 124 -1.51 0.56 2.92
C ILE A 124 -0.41 -0.34 2.38
N ASP A 125 -0.43 -0.64 1.09
CA ASP A 125 0.56 -1.45 0.39
C ASP A 125 1.86 -0.69 0.06
#